data_AF-A0A0R2EWL8-F1
#
_entry.id   AF-A0A0R2EWL8-F1
#
_cell.length_a   1.000
_cell.length_b   1.000
_cell.length_c   1.000
_cell.angle_alpha   90.00
_cell.angle_beta   90.00
_cell.angle_gamma   90.00
#
_symmetry.space_group_name_H-M   'P 1'
#
loop_
_entity.id
_entity.type
_entity.pdbx_description
1 polymer ?
#
loop_
_entity_poly.entity_id
_entity_poly.type
_entity_poly.pdbx_seq_one_letter_code
_entity_poly.pdbx_strand_id
1 'polypeptide(L)'
;MKWFGKILSALLAMSLLAWGLTLATPQRTAAKVLTQSRTPSFWVLSDSHFIAPALHDHQAAYREIARSAAGKDVDYQPVAIRALVHEALTARPRPTAVIITGDVTFNGAKASAQSLAKRLAPLQKAGIHVLVTPGNHDIYDGWARKYQGNRQLRVAHISPTDWRNIFSDGYRNETSEDADSLSYTVTLNRDYQLIMLDSNIYTVQPSNRNPNTGGELKPATMSWLRSQLAAAKKAGRTSLVFMHHNLYTHNAMVNRGYVLNNAPQLRKLLTQYHVPVVFSGHIHAQDIKSGSTAAEPVEIVDGAFSISPAGYGVVQLTPNQLTYDRQAVNVRPVLTAKQKHNPDLMHYQAYLKKLFLQNGEALAVNSLFDHQMSERKREAGVKFLGELNWRFFTGQDDISNAAAAKLRATTGYQVDDQVPSIHRYMKSIMQDKDRNDLHQVIPTK
;
A
#
# COMPACT_ATOMS: atom_id res chain seq x y z
N MET A 1 18.85 -61.44 43.58
CA MET A 1 19.88 -60.49 43.09
C MET A 1 19.70 -60.05 41.63
N LYS A 2 19.33 -60.92 40.68
CA LYS A 2 19.17 -60.53 39.26
C LYS A 2 18.04 -59.53 38.95
N TRP A 3 17.03 -59.42 39.82
CA TRP A 3 15.88 -58.52 39.61
C TRP A 3 16.19 -57.06 40.00
N PHE A 4 16.98 -56.86 41.06
CA PHE A 4 17.42 -55.54 41.50
C PHE A 4 18.31 -54.83 40.48
N GLY A 5 19.19 -55.57 39.80
CA GLY A 5 20.05 -55.01 38.74
C GLY A 5 19.25 -54.46 37.56
N LYS A 6 18.16 -55.13 37.16
CA LYS A 6 17.31 -54.67 36.05
C LYS A 6 16.54 -53.39 36.38
N ILE A 7 16.08 -53.25 37.62
CA ILE A 7 15.39 -52.04 38.10
C ILE A 7 16.35 -50.86 38.16
N LEU A 8 17.58 -51.08 38.64
CA LEU A 8 18.60 -50.04 38.70
C LEU A 8 19.03 -49.56 37.31
N SER A 9 19.19 -50.48 36.35
CA SER A 9 19.49 -50.13 34.95
C SER A 9 18.34 -49.36 34.27
N ALA A 10 17.09 -49.73 34.55
CA ALA A 10 15.93 -49.01 34.03
C ALA A 10 15.80 -47.59 34.62
N LEU A 11 16.06 -47.43 35.92
CA LEU A 11 16.07 -46.12 36.57
C LEU A 11 17.21 -45.23 36.06
N LEU A 12 18.40 -45.80 35.80
CA LEU A 12 19.52 -45.06 35.21
C LEU A 12 19.23 -44.64 33.77
N ALA A 13 18.58 -45.50 32.98
CA ALA A 13 18.17 -45.17 31.61
C ALA A 13 17.11 -44.06 31.59
N MET A 14 16.13 -44.11 32.51
CA MET A 14 15.11 -43.07 32.62
C MET A 14 15.67 -41.74 33.14
N SER A 15 16.64 -41.77 34.07
CA SER A 15 17.29 -40.54 34.55
C SER A 15 18.18 -39.92 33.47
N LEU A 16 18.88 -40.72 32.66
CA LEU A 16 19.65 -40.24 31.50
C LEU A 16 18.73 -39.69 30.39
N LEU A 17 17.57 -40.30 30.14
CA LEU A 17 16.56 -39.76 29.23
C LEU A 17 15.98 -38.43 29.74
N ALA A 18 15.64 -38.36 31.03
CA ALA A 18 15.14 -37.14 31.64
C ALA A 18 16.20 -36.02 31.59
N TRP A 19 17.48 -36.35 31.84
CA TRP A 19 18.57 -35.39 31.79
C TRP A 19 18.85 -34.92 30.35
N GLY A 20 18.80 -35.83 29.36
CA GLY A 20 18.88 -35.52 27.94
C GLY A 20 17.72 -34.64 27.45
N LEU A 21 16.51 -34.83 27.98
CA LEU A 21 15.34 -33.97 27.71
C LEU A 21 15.47 -32.57 28.35
N THR A 22 16.15 -32.44 29.49
CA THR A 22 16.42 -31.11 30.11
C THR A 22 17.52 -30.31 29.42
N LEU A 23 18.51 -30.98 28.82
CA LEU A 23 19.59 -30.35 28.03
C LEU A 23 19.14 -30.01 26.60
N ALA A 24 18.04 -30.58 26.13
CA ALA A 24 17.36 -30.21 24.89
C ALA A 24 16.30 -29.11 25.10
N THR A 25 16.48 -28.24 26.10
CA THR A 25 15.75 -26.97 26.10
C THR A 25 16.25 -26.17 24.89
N PRO A 26 15.37 -25.84 23.91
CA PRO A 26 15.80 -24.98 22.83
C PRO A 26 16.20 -23.67 23.50
N GLN A 27 17.49 -23.36 23.45
CA GLN A 27 18.02 -22.06 23.82
C GLN A 27 17.12 -21.07 23.09
N ARG A 28 16.27 -20.34 23.84
CA ARG A 28 15.33 -19.37 23.26
C ARG A 28 16.18 -18.39 22.46
N THR A 29 16.30 -18.63 21.16
CA THR A 29 16.83 -17.65 20.22
C THR A 29 16.00 -16.41 20.47
N ALA A 30 16.65 -15.31 20.84
CA ALA A 30 15.98 -14.04 21.06
C ALA A 30 15.03 -13.80 19.88
N ALA A 31 13.76 -13.49 20.18
CA ALA A 31 12.76 -13.31 19.14
C ALA A 31 13.30 -12.32 18.10
N LYS A 32 13.27 -12.70 16.83
CA LYS A 32 13.76 -11.88 15.74
C LYS A 32 12.92 -10.60 15.66
N VAL A 33 13.49 -9.48 16.10
CA VAL A 33 12.85 -8.16 16.03
C VAL A 33 13.59 -7.27 15.05
N LEU A 34 12.86 -6.40 14.35
CA LEU A 34 13.47 -5.46 13.40
C LEU A 34 14.23 -4.33 14.11
N THR A 35 13.81 -3.95 15.32
CA THR A 35 14.48 -2.91 16.11
C THR A 35 14.24 -3.07 17.62
N GLN A 36 15.20 -2.60 18.41
CA GLN A 36 15.07 -2.50 19.87
C GLN A 36 14.48 -1.15 20.32
N SER A 37 14.34 -0.18 19.40
CA SER A 37 13.77 1.13 19.72
C SER A 37 12.32 0.98 20.18
N ARG A 38 11.95 1.69 21.25
CA ARG A 38 10.55 1.82 21.70
C ARG A 38 9.80 2.95 21.01
N THR A 39 10.52 3.78 20.25
CA THR A 39 9.94 4.81 19.39
C THR A 39 10.39 4.62 17.93
N PRO A 40 10.09 3.46 17.31
CA PRO A 40 10.46 3.23 15.93
C PRO A 40 9.60 4.07 14.99
N SER A 41 10.10 4.31 13.79
CA SER A 41 9.31 4.83 12.68
C SER A 41 9.37 3.87 11.50
N PHE A 42 8.35 3.90 10.65
CA PHE A 42 8.36 3.28 9.34
C PHE A 42 7.67 4.20 8.34
N TRP A 43 7.99 4.04 7.06
CA TRP A 43 7.28 4.72 5.98
C TRP A 43 6.37 3.72 5.29
N VAL A 44 5.19 4.16 4.87
CA VAL A 44 4.20 3.34 4.17
C VAL A 44 3.80 4.04 2.87
N LEU A 45 3.65 3.28 1.80
CA LEU A 45 3.18 3.75 0.51
C LEU A 45 2.43 2.62 -0.18
N SER A 46 1.61 2.98 -1.17
CA SER A 46 0.91 2.02 -2.02
C SER A 46 1.07 2.35 -3.49
N ASP A 47 0.77 1.39 -4.36
CA ASP A 47 0.43 1.64 -5.77
C ASP A 47 1.56 2.39 -6.51
N SER A 48 2.78 1.86 -6.36
CA SER A 48 3.95 2.36 -7.09
C SER A 48 3.81 2.14 -8.59
N HIS A 49 3.03 1.12 -9.00
CA HIS A 49 2.72 0.80 -10.40
C HIS A 49 3.96 0.88 -11.29
N PHE A 50 5.07 0.30 -10.81
CA PHE A 50 6.38 0.53 -11.39
C PHE A 50 6.52 -0.16 -12.76
N ILE A 51 6.94 0.58 -13.78
CA ILE A 51 7.38 0.01 -15.07
C ILE A 51 8.91 0.13 -15.23
N ALA A 52 9.58 -0.98 -15.49
CA ALA A 52 11.02 -0.96 -15.73
C ALA A 52 11.36 -0.22 -17.04
N PRO A 53 12.38 0.66 -17.04
CA PRO A 53 12.88 1.30 -18.26
C PRO A 53 13.25 0.34 -19.40
N ALA A 54 13.60 -0.91 -19.07
CA ALA A 54 13.92 -1.93 -20.07
C ALA A 54 12.69 -2.50 -20.81
N LEU A 55 11.47 -2.18 -20.35
CA LEU A 55 10.22 -2.65 -20.92
C LEU A 55 9.55 -1.64 -21.85
N HIS A 56 10.18 -0.50 -22.12
CA HIS A 56 9.65 0.47 -23.07
C HIS A 56 10.76 1.23 -23.80
N ASP A 57 10.46 1.66 -25.02
CA ASP A 57 11.37 2.44 -25.88
C ASP A 57 10.87 3.87 -26.14
N HIS A 58 9.83 4.30 -25.42
CA HIS A 58 9.14 5.59 -25.57
C HIS A 58 8.54 5.83 -26.98
N GLN A 59 8.37 4.78 -27.79
CA GLN A 59 7.72 4.88 -29.11
C GLN A 59 6.19 4.78 -29.01
N ALA A 60 5.52 4.53 -30.14
CA ALA A 60 4.07 4.65 -30.28
C ALA A 60 3.29 3.81 -29.26
N ALA A 61 3.64 2.53 -29.08
CA ALA A 61 2.94 1.65 -28.16
C ALA A 61 3.07 2.08 -26.70
N TYR A 62 4.25 2.59 -26.30
CA TYR A 62 4.45 3.11 -24.95
C TYR A 62 3.69 4.41 -24.73
N ARG A 63 3.74 5.33 -25.70
CA ARG A 63 2.99 6.60 -25.61
C ARG A 63 1.48 6.38 -25.53
N GLU A 64 0.98 5.33 -26.17
CA GLU A 64 -0.42 4.93 -26.08
C GLU A 64 -0.79 4.48 -24.66
N ILE A 65 -0.06 3.51 -24.10
CA ILE A 65 -0.36 3.02 -22.74
C ILE A 65 -0.15 4.09 -21.67
N ALA A 66 0.85 4.97 -21.84
CA ALA A 66 1.11 6.07 -20.91
C ALA A 66 -0.07 7.05 -20.86
N ARG A 67 -0.70 7.34 -22.00
CA ARG A 67 -1.91 8.18 -22.05
C ARG A 67 -3.13 7.52 -21.39
N SER A 68 -3.21 6.20 -21.38
CA SER A 68 -4.30 5.45 -20.73
C SER A 68 -3.97 5.02 -19.30
N ALA A 69 -2.87 5.49 -18.70
CA ALA A 69 -2.41 5.04 -17.39
C ALA A 69 -3.16 5.66 -16.20
N ALA A 70 -4.33 6.28 -16.43
CA ALA A 70 -5.19 6.87 -15.41
C ALA A 70 -4.47 7.90 -14.51
N GLY A 71 -3.68 8.80 -15.12
CA GLY A 71 -2.96 9.86 -14.40
C GLY A 71 -1.71 9.41 -13.64
N LYS A 72 -1.29 8.14 -13.78
CA LYS A 72 -0.02 7.64 -13.24
C LYS A 72 1.15 8.21 -14.02
N ASP A 73 2.13 8.77 -13.31
CA ASP A 73 3.46 9.00 -13.86
C ASP A 73 4.11 7.64 -14.11
N VAL A 74 4.36 7.31 -15.37
CA VAL A 74 5.09 6.11 -15.80
C VAL A 74 6.47 6.45 -16.35
N ASP A 75 6.78 7.75 -16.52
CA ASP A 75 8.02 8.23 -17.11
C ASP A 75 9.10 8.53 -16.06
N TYR A 76 8.74 9.19 -14.95
CA TYR A 76 9.70 9.65 -13.94
C TYR A 76 9.71 8.83 -12.65
N GLN A 77 8.95 7.74 -12.55
CA GLN A 77 8.99 6.81 -11.41
C GLN A 77 10.42 6.36 -11.01
N PRO A 78 11.35 6.06 -11.94
CA PRO A 78 12.74 5.74 -11.57
C PRO A 78 13.44 6.83 -10.76
N VAL A 79 13.07 8.11 -10.95
CA VAL A 79 13.59 9.26 -10.22
C VAL A 79 12.85 9.41 -8.89
N ALA A 80 11.53 9.27 -8.87
CA ALA A 80 10.72 9.30 -7.66
C ALA A 80 11.15 8.22 -6.65
N ILE A 81 11.35 6.97 -7.09
CA ILE A 81 11.85 5.88 -6.24
C ILE A 81 13.27 6.18 -5.73
N ARG A 82 14.14 6.76 -6.57
CA ARG A 82 15.49 7.16 -6.12
C ARG A 82 15.42 8.26 -5.06
N ALA A 83 14.46 9.18 -5.18
CA ALA A 83 14.22 10.23 -4.20
C ALA A 83 13.70 9.66 -2.88
N LEU A 84 12.70 8.77 -2.91
CA LEU A 84 12.20 8.05 -1.73
C LEU A 84 13.35 7.33 -0.99
N VAL A 85 14.19 6.61 -1.74
CA VAL A 85 15.36 5.90 -1.19
C VAL A 85 16.35 6.90 -0.56
N HIS A 86 16.64 8.00 -1.24
CA HIS A 86 17.54 9.03 -0.71
C HIS A 86 16.99 9.64 0.58
N GLU A 87 15.73 10.06 0.58
CA GLU A 87 15.07 10.67 1.73
C GLU A 87 15.10 9.73 2.94
N ALA A 88 14.76 8.44 2.77
CA ALA A 88 14.80 7.44 3.84
C ALA A 88 16.23 7.24 4.39
N LEU A 89 17.26 7.22 3.52
CA LEU A 89 18.66 7.10 3.93
C LEU A 89 19.19 8.35 4.66
N THR A 90 18.67 9.52 4.33
CA THR A 90 19.07 10.80 4.92
C THR A 90 18.22 11.23 6.12
N ALA A 91 17.06 10.60 6.34
CA ALA A 91 16.20 10.87 7.47
C ALA A 91 16.94 10.70 8.80
N ARG A 92 16.56 11.53 9.80
CA ARG A 92 17.11 11.52 11.15
C ARG A 92 15.95 11.61 12.16
N PRO A 93 15.67 10.53 12.93
CA PRO A 93 16.22 9.18 12.78
C PRO A 93 15.81 8.54 11.43
N ARG A 94 16.55 7.52 11.00
CA ARG A 94 16.15 6.71 9.83
C ARG A 94 14.93 5.85 10.17
N PRO A 95 14.02 5.59 9.23
CA PRO A 95 12.95 4.64 9.44
C PRO A 95 13.52 3.23 9.64
N THR A 96 12.84 2.42 10.46
CA THR A 96 13.15 0.99 10.63
C THR A 96 12.75 0.20 9.39
N ALA A 97 11.67 0.60 8.73
CA ALA A 97 11.17 -0.05 7.52
C ALA A 97 10.55 0.94 6.54
N VAL A 98 10.55 0.58 5.26
CA VAL A 98 9.67 1.12 4.21
C VAL A 98 8.73 -0.02 3.80
N ILE A 99 7.43 0.27 3.81
CA ILE A 99 6.36 -0.71 3.62
C ILE A 99 5.57 -0.36 2.36
N ILE A 100 5.38 -1.32 1.45
CA ILE A 100 4.58 -1.14 0.23
C ILE A 100 3.35 -2.05 0.30
N THR A 101 2.14 -1.48 0.30
CA THR A 101 0.87 -2.20 0.55
C THR A 101 0.22 -2.82 -0.68
N GLY A 102 0.85 -2.76 -1.86
CA GLY A 102 0.38 -3.46 -3.06
C GLY A 102 0.63 -2.67 -4.33
N ASP A 103 0.24 -3.28 -5.45
CA ASP A 103 0.35 -2.74 -6.80
C ASP A 103 1.73 -2.15 -7.06
N VAL A 104 2.71 -3.01 -6.83
CA VAL A 104 4.13 -2.68 -6.82
C VAL A 104 4.62 -2.48 -8.26
N THR A 105 4.09 -3.26 -9.18
CA THR A 105 4.40 -3.20 -10.61
C THR A 105 3.21 -2.71 -11.43
N PHE A 106 3.48 -2.11 -12.60
CA PHE A 106 2.43 -1.53 -13.44
C PHE A 106 1.37 -2.56 -13.91
N ASN A 107 1.80 -3.79 -14.23
CA ASN A 107 0.97 -4.88 -14.75
C ASN A 107 1.69 -6.24 -14.64
N GLY A 108 2.33 -6.52 -13.49
CA GLY A 108 2.82 -7.86 -13.14
C GLY A 108 4.03 -8.37 -13.93
N ALA A 109 4.76 -7.48 -14.59
CA ALA A 109 5.98 -7.85 -15.32
C ALA A 109 7.13 -8.14 -14.35
N LYS A 110 7.70 -9.36 -14.40
CA LYS A 110 8.80 -9.79 -13.52
C LYS A 110 10.02 -8.87 -13.57
N ALA A 111 10.35 -8.35 -14.76
CA ALA A 111 11.44 -7.40 -14.93
C ALA A 111 11.20 -6.06 -14.20
N SER A 112 9.94 -5.62 -14.06
CA SER A 112 9.59 -4.45 -13.25
C SER A 112 9.85 -4.69 -11.78
N ALA A 113 9.39 -5.81 -11.23
CA ALA A 113 9.63 -6.16 -9.83
C ALA A 113 11.13 -6.27 -9.52
N GLN A 114 11.91 -6.94 -10.38
CA GLN A 114 13.37 -7.04 -10.22
C GLN A 114 14.07 -5.68 -10.28
N SER A 115 13.65 -4.81 -11.23
CA SER A 115 14.20 -3.46 -11.34
C SER A 115 13.88 -2.62 -10.11
N LEU A 116 12.66 -2.71 -9.57
CA LEU A 116 12.27 -1.98 -8.36
C LEU A 116 13.02 -2.50 -7.14
N ALA A 117 13.10 -3.82 -6.93
CA ALA A 117 13.86 -4.41 -5.83
C ALA A 117 15.33 -3.97 -5.85
N LYS A 118 15.96 -3.93 -7.05
CA LYS A 118 17.32 -3.40 -7.21
C LYS A 118 17.45 -1.93 -6.80
N ARG A 119 16.42 -1.12 -7.06
CA ARG A 119 16.39 0.31 -6.69
C ARG A 119 16.20 0.52 -5.19
N LEU A 120 15.46 -0.37 -4.52
CA LEU A 120 15.22 -0.35 -3.07
C LEU A 120 16.35 -1.00 -2.26
N ALA A 121 17.21 -1.83 -2.88
CA ALA A 121 18.32 -2.51 -2.23
C ALA A 121 19.26 -1.62 -1.38
N PRO A 122 19.52 -0.33 -1.70
CA PRO A 122 20.29 0.55 -0.82
C PRO A 122 19.69 0.72 0.58
N LEU A 123 18.36 0.63 0.73
CA LEU A 123 17.67 0.69 2.03
C LEU A 123 18.07 -0.51 2.90
N GLN A 124 17.95 -1.72 2.35
CA GLN A 124 18.30 -2.96 3.04
C GLN A 124 19.78 -2.98 3.44
N LYS A 125 20.67 -2.51 2.56
CA LYS A 125 22.12 -2.37 2.87
C LYS A 125 22.39 -1.42 4.03
N ALA A 126 21.50 -0.45 4.27
CA ALA A 126 21.59 0.51 5.36
C ALA A 126 20.84 0.06 6.63
N GLY A 127 20.29 -1.17 6.66
CA GLY A 127 19.51 -1.69 7.78
C GLY A 127 18.07 -1.19 7.84
N ILE A 128 17.57 -0.55 6.78
CA ILE A 128 16.15 -0.19 6.63
C ILE A 128 15.46 -1.34 5.92
N HIS A 129 14.51 -1.98 6.58
CA HIS A 129 13.78 -3.10 6.01
C HIS A 129 12.84 -2.66 4.89
N VAL A 130 12.61 -3.53 3.91
CA VAL A 130 11.66 -3.30 2.81
C VAL A 130 10.60 -4.40 2.87
N LEU A 131 9.43 -4.07 3.41
CA LEU A 131 8.32 -5.01 3.60
C LEU A 131 7.26 -4.75 2.54
N VAL A 132 6.82 -5.78 1.84
CA VAL A 132 5.97 -5.63 0.65
C VAL A 132 4.85 -6.66 0.68
N THR A 133 3.62 -6.25 0.38
CA THR A 133 2.50 -7.12 -0.02
C THR A 133 2.19 -6.94 -1.51
N PRO A 134 1.72 -7.97 -2.22
CA PRO A 134 1.26 -7.80 -3.60
C PRO A 134 -0.06 -7.01 -3.65
N GLY A 135 -0.33 -6.35 -4.76
CA GLY A 135 -1.67 -5.92 -5.16
C GLY A 135 -2.24 -6.75 -6.31
N ASN A 136 -3.39 -6.33 -6.82
CA ASN A 136 -4.10 -7.11 -7.84
C ASN A 136 -3.37 -7.10 -9.20
N HIS A 137 -2.45 -6.16 -9.42
CA HIS A 137 -1.64 -6.06 -10.64
C HIS A 137 -0.31 -6.81 -10.59
N ASP A 138 0.01 -7.52 -9.51
CA ASP A 138 1.36 -8.07 -9.35
C ASP A 138 1.49 -9.54 -9.77
N ILE A 139 0.65 -10.42 -9.22
CA ILE A 139 0.83 -11.87 -9.36
C ILE A 139 0.06 -12.41 -10.56
N TYR A 140 0.78 -13.07 -11.47
CA TYR A 140 0.25 -13.68 -12.69
C TYR A 140 -0.64 -12.78 -13.58
N ASP A 141 -0.45 -11.46 -13.51
CA ASP A 141 -1.21 -10.49 -14.29
C ASP A 141 -1.09 -10.74 -15.81
N GLY A 142 -2.22 -10.94 -16.48
CA GLY A 142 -2.30 -11.17 -17.92
C GLY A 142 -1.96 -9.96 -18.78
N TRP A 143 -1.83 -8.77 -18.18
CA TRP A 143 -1.43 -7.52 -18.82
C TRP A 143 0.07 -7.26 -18.83
N ALA A 144 0.90 -8.21 -18.37
CA ALA A 144 2.36 -8.06 -18.42
C ALA A 144 2.88 -7.89 -19.86
N ARG A 145 3.34 -6.68 -20.19
CA ARG A 145 3.84 -6.32 -21.52
C ARG A 145 5.17 -5.54 -21.48
N LYS A 146 5.93 -5.64 -22.57
CA LYS A 146 6.90 -4.63 -23.02
C LYS A 146 6.35 -3.90 -24.24
N TYR A 147 6.73 -2.64 -24.39
CA TYR A 147 6.28 -1.73 -25.43
C TYR A 147 7.45 -1.42 -26.36
N GLN A 148 7.36 -1.83 -27.62
CA GLN A 148 8.44 -1.69 -28.60
C GLN A 148 7.88 -1.26 -29.96
N GLY A 149 8.33 -0.11 -30.46
CA GLY A 149 7.80 0.49 -31.68
C GLY A 149 6.30 0.75 -31.57
N ASN A 150 5.53 0.06 -32.41
CA ASN A 150 4.06 0.09 -32.42
C ASN A 150 3.43 -1.19 -31.82
N ARG A 151 4.20 -2.03 -31.11
CA ARG A 151 3.73 -3.33 -30.59
C ARG A 151 3.79 -3.40 -29.07
N GLN A 152 2.80 -4.10 -28.51
CA GLN A 152 2.81 -4.59 -27.14
C GLN A 152 3.15 -6.08 -27.16
N LEU A 153 4.23 -6.48 -26.49
CA LEU A 153 4.76 -7.84 -26.51
C LEU A 153 4.66 -8.44 -25.11
N ARG A 154 4.19 -9.68 -25.01
CA ARG A 154 4.11 -10.40 -23.71
C ARG A 154 5.50 -10.58 -23.11
N VAL A 155 5.56 -10.50 -21.79
CA VAL A 155 6.77 -10.76 -20.99
C VAL A 155 6.45 -11.69 -19.84
N ALA A 156 7.47 -12.18 -19.12
CA ALA A 156 7.28 -13.06 -17.99
C ALA A 156 6.47 -12.37 -16.87
N HIS A 157 5.49 -13.10 -16.33
CA HIS A 157 4.70 -12.67 -15.18
C HIS A 157 5.47 -12.96 -13.88
N ILE A 158 4.97 -12.45 -12.76
CA ILE A 158 5.49 -12.78 -11.43
C ILE A 158 4.68 -13.94 -10.85
N SER A 159 5.32 -15.05 -10.52
CA SER A 159 4.72 -16.11 -9.70
C SER A 159 4.82 -15.79 -8.20
N PRO A 160 4.04 -16.45 -7.31
CA PRO A 160 4.24 -16.33 -5.87
C PRO A 160 5.66 -16.69 -5.41
N THR A 161 6.33 -17.62 -6.08
CA THR A 161 7.74 -17.96 -5.79
C THR A 161 8.69 -16.85 -6.24
N ASP A 162 8.47 -16.28 -7.43
CA ASP A 162 9.24 -15.12 -7.90
C ASP A 162 9.07 -13.94 -6.94
N TRP A 163 7.85 -13.69 -6.47
CA TRP A 163 7.55 -12.62 -5.52
C TRP A 163 8.39 -12.75 -4.24
N ARG A 164 8.34 -13.93 -3.60
CA ARG A 164 9.13 -14.24 -2.40
C ARG A 164 10.63 -14.04 -2.62
N ASN A 165 11.13 -14.44 -3.79
CA ASN A 165 12.56 -14.32 -4.11
C ASN A 165 12.99 -12.87 -4.40
N ILE A 166 12.13 -12.09 -5.07
CA ILE A 166 12.44 -10.70 -5.45
C ILE A 166 12.30 -9.77 -4.24
N PHE A 167 11.23 -9.93 -3.46
CA PHE A 167 10.94 -9.12 -2.27
C PHE A 167 11.19 -9.92 -0.98
N SER A 168 12.37 -10.52 -0.89
CA SER A 168 12.70 -11.51 0.15
C SER A 168 12.94 -10.94 1.55
N ASP A 169 12.88 -9.62 1.75
CA ASP A 169 13.28 -9.05 3.05
C ASP A 169 12.26 -9.30 4.15
N GLY A 170 10.97 -9.19 3.84
CA GLY A 170 9.90 -9.63 4.73
C GLY A 170 10.02 -11.11 5.08
N TYR A 171 10.08 -11.97 4.05
CA TYR A 171 10.23 -13.44 4.15
C TYR A 171 11.60 -13.95 4.59
N ARG A 172 12.53 -13.06 4.95
CA ARG A 172 13.73 -13.46 5.69
C ARG A 172 13.61 -13.09 7.16
N ASN A 173 12.75 -12.13 7.51
CA ASN A 173 12.62 -11.55 8.85
C ASN A 173 11.27 -11.84 9.51
N GLU A 174 10.48 -12.70 8.90
CA GLU A 174 9.19 -13.17 9.38
C GLU A 174 9.31 -13.99 10.66
N THR A 175 8.30 -13.86 11.50
CA THR A 175 8.05 -14.74 12.63
C THR A 175 7.04 -15.82 12.29
N SER A 176 6.25 -15.62 11.23
CA SER A 176 5.34 -16.62 10.66
C SER A 176 4.96 -16.22 9.24
N GLU A 177 4.80 -17.21 8.36
CA GLU A 177 4.26 -17.07 7.01
C GLU A 177 2.98 -17.90 6.89
N ASP A 178 1.99 -17.40 6.14
CA ASP A 178 0.79 -18.14 5.78
C ASP A 178 1.09 -19.12 4.63
N ALA A 179 0.67 -20.37 4.75
CA ALA A 179 0.95 -21.39 3.74
C ALA A 179 0.12 -21.21 2.46
N ASP A 180 -1.02 -20.52 2.55
CA ASP A 180 -2.02 -20.43 1.49
C ASP A 180 -2.02 -19.08 0.75
N SER A 181 -1.15 -18.15 1.12
CA SER A 181 -1.05 -16.82 0.51
C SER A 181 0.40 -16.31 0.53
N LEU A 182 0.60 -15.05 0.14
CA LEU A 182 1.87 -14.34 0.32
C LEU A 182 1.93 -13.56 1.66
N SER A 183 1.04 -13.84 2.60
CA SER A 183 0.95 -13.15 3.89
C SER A 183 2.05 -13.59 4.86
N TYR A 184 2.56 -12.66 5.67
CA TYR A 184 3.57 -12.94 6.68
C TYR A 184 3.49 -11.93 7.84
N THR A 185 4.03 -12.31 8.99
CA THR A 185 4.12 -11.47 10.18
C THR A 185 5.58 -11.21 10.51
N VAL A 186 5.93 -9.99 10.88
CA VAL A 186 7.24 -9.63 11.45
C VAL A 186 7.04 -9.01 12.83
N THR A 187 7.97 -9.24 13.76
CA THR A 187 7.98 -8.49 15.03
C THR A 187 8.78 -7.21 14.84
N LEU A 188 8.14 -6.05 14.94
CA LEU A 188 8.83 -4.75 14.81
C LEU A 188 9.75 -4.53 16.02
N ASN A 189 9.18 -4.60 17.23
CA ASN A 189 9.89 -4.42 18.49
C ASN A 189 9.15 -5.14 19.64
N ARG A 190 9.46 -4.80 20.89
CA ARG A 190 8.79 -5.37 22.07
C ARG A 190 7.31 -4.98 22.21
N ASP A 191 6.88 -3.88 21.61
CA ASP A 191 5.55 -3.29 21.78
C ASP A 191 4.63 -3.58 20.56
N TYR A 192 5.19 -3.82 19.37
CA TYR A 192 4.45 -3.98 18.13
C TYR A 192 4.87 -5.20 17.29
N GLN A 193 3.89 -5.76 16.58
CA GLN A 193 4.10 -6.61 15.41
C GLN A 193 3.42 -6.01 14.17
N LEU A 194 3.95 -6.34 12.99
CA LEU A 194 3.39 -5.94 11.69
C LEU A 194 2.90 -7.19 10.98
N ILE A 195 1.66 -7.17 10.50
CA ILE A 195 1.07 -8.26 9.74
C ILE A 195 0.82 -7.78 8.31
N MET A 196 1.51 -8.42 7.37
CA MET A 196 1.46 -8.16 5.94
C MET A 196 0.48 -9.18 5.32
N LEU A 197 -0.68 -8.74 4.86
CA LEU A 197 -1.73 -9.60 4.30
C LEU A 197 -1.77 -9.51 2.77
N ASP A 198 -1.68 -10.67 2.14
CA ASP A 198 -2.04 -10.84 0.74
C ASP A 198 -3.55 -11.01 0.62
N SER A 199 -4.21 -9.94 0.16
CA SER A 199 -5.67 -9.87 0.01
C SER A 199 -6.15 -10.18 -1.40
N ASN A 200 -5.27 -10.62 -2.31
CA ASN A 200 -5.56 -10.67 -3.74
C ASN A 200 -6.16 -12.00 -4.19
N ILE A 201 -6.95 -11.93 -5.26
CA ILE A 201 -7.48 -13.10 -5.96
C ILE A 201 -6.77 -13.22 -7.30
N TYR A 202 -5.70 -14.01 -7.36
CA TYR A 202 -4.98 -14.29 -8.60
C TYR A 202 -5.05 -15.77 -8.98
N THR A 203 -4.76 -16.08 -10.25
CA THR A 203 -4.75 -17.45 -10.76
C THR A 203 -3.59 -18.26 -10.16
N VAL A 204 -3.66 -19.60 -10.18
CA VAL A 204 -2.55 -20.44 -9.69
C VAL A 204 -1.38 -20.56 -10.68
N GLN A 205 -1.59 -20.12 -11.91
CA GLN A 205 -0.63 -20.15 -13.02
C GLN A 205 -0.81 -18.92 -13.92
N PRO A 206 0.16 -18.56 -14.78
CA PRO A 206 0.05 -17.43 -15.70
C PRO A 206 -1.24 -17.49 -16.53
N SER A 207 -1.93 -16.35 -16.63
CA SER A 207 -3.22 -16.22 -17.31
C SER A 207 -3.16 -15.10 -18.34
N ASN A 208 -3.95 -15.17 -19.41
CA ASN A 208 -4.14 -14.03 -20.33
C ASN A 208 -5.34 -13.17 -19.96
N ARG A 209 -6.03 -13.50 -18.85
CA ARG A 209 -7.18 -12.74 -18.36
C ARG A 209 -6.72 -11.47 -17.68
N ASN A 210 -7.62 -10.50 -17.64
CA ASN A 210 -7.46 -9.31 -16.83
C ASN A 210 -7.27 -9.71 -15.35
N PRO A 211 -6.46 -8.96 -14.58
CA PRO A 211 -6.34 -9.18 -13.15
C PRO A 211 -7.70 -8.99 -12.47
N ASN A 212 -7.96 -9.77 -11.42
CA ASN A 212 -9.18 -9.59 -10.64
C ASN A 212 -9.00 -8.37 -9.74
N THR A 213 -9.79 -7.33 -9.95
CA THR A 213 -9.74 -6.12 -9.13
C THR A 213 -10.16 -6.38 -7.68
N GLY A 214 -11.01 -7.38 -7.43
CA GLY A 214 -11.50 -7.70 -6.08
C GLY A 214 -10.55 -8.57 -5.26
N GLY A 215 -10.72 -8.48 -3.95
CA GLY A 215 -9.88 -9.17 -2.97
C GLY A 215 -10.67 -9.96 -1.95
N GLU A 216 -10.06 -11.03 -1.43
CA GLU A 216 -10.63 -11.85 -0.36
C GLU A 216 -9.51 -12.54 0.42
N LEU A 217 -9.64 -12.61 1.75
CA LEU A 217 -8.78 -13.47 2.56
C LEU A 217 -9.37 -14.88 2.62
N LYS A 218 -8.59 -15.89 2.20
CA LYS A 218 -9.01 -17.29 2.29
C LYS A 218 -9.33 -17.69 3.74
N PRO A 219 -10.23 -18.67 3.96
CA PRO A 219 -10.51 -19.16 5.31
C PRO A 219 -9.26 -19.61 6.09
N ALA A 220 -8.30 -20.26 5.40
CA ALA A 220 -7.03 -20.66 5.99
C ALA A 220 -6.20 -19.44 6.44
N THR A 221 -6.06 -18.43 5.59
CA THR A 221 -5.39 -17.16 5.89
C THR A 221 -6.06 -16.41 7.06
N MET A 222 -7.40 -16.41 7.14
CA MET A 222 -8.14 -15.83 8.27
C MET A 222 -7.88 -16.58 9.59
N SER A 223 -7.76 -17.91 9.53
CA SER A 223 -7.39 -18.75 10.66
C SER A 223 -5.94 -18.52 11.11
N TRP A 224 -5.02 -18.42 10.15
CA TRP A 224 -3.63 -18.06 10.40
C TRP A 224 -3.53 -16.68 11.07
N LEU A 225 -4.22 -15.67 10.53
CA LEU A 225 -4.27 -14.31 11.08
C LEU A 225 -4.76 -14.32 12.53
N ARG A 226 -5.83 -15.06 12.85
CA ARG A 226 -6.32 -15.20 14.23
C ARG A 226 -5.23 -15.73 15.16
N SER A 227 -4.47 -16.73 14.73
CA SER A 227 -3.36 -17.29 15.51
C SER A 227 -2.25 -16.25 15.75
N GLN A 228 -1.89 -15.46 14.74
CA GLN A 228 -0.88 -14.40 14.88
C GLN A 228 -1.34 -13.29 15.82
N LEU A 229 -2.60 -12.86 15.72
CA LEU A 229 -3.17 -11.85 16.62
C LEU A 229 -3.23 -12.35 18.07
N ALA A 230 -3.60 -13.61 18.28
CA ALA A 230 -3.61 -14.23 19.61
C ALA A 230 -2.21 -14.34 20.21
N ALA A 231 -1.21 -14.72 19.41
CA ALA A 231 0.18 -14.78 19.84
C ALA A 231 0.72 -13.39 20.23
N ALA A 232 0.41 -12.35 19.44
CA ALA A 232 0.77 -10.96 19.74
C ALA A 232 0.20 -10.49 21.07
N LYS A 233 -1.11 -10.71 21.27
CA LYS A 233 -1.82 -10.32 22.49
C LYS A 233 -1.21 -11.02 23.70
N LYS A 234 -0.92 -12.32 23.61
CA LYS A 234 -0.24 -13.09 24.67
C LYS A 234 1.15 -12.54 24.97
N ALA A 235 1.86 -12.01 23.97
CA ALA A 235 3.17 -11.38 24.11
C ALA A 235 3.11 -9.90 24.53
N GLY A 236 1.92 -9.33 24.76
CA GLY A 236 1.75 -7.91 25.10
C GLY A 236 2.05 -6.94 23.94
N ARG A 237 2.00 -7.43 22.70
CA ARG A 237 2.26 -6.67 21.48
C ARG A 237 0.97 -6.24 20.80
N THR A 238 0.92 -4.99 20.35
CA THR A 238 -0.14 -4.48 19.48
C THR A 238 0.17 -4.87 18.04
N SER A 239 -0.85 -5.29 17.28
CA SER A 239 -0.69 -5.62 15.86
C SER A 239 -1.09 -4.44 14.99
N LEU A 240 -0.27 -4.11 14.00
CA LEU A 240 -0.64 -3.23 12.88
C LEU A 240 -0.77 -4.09 11.62
N VAL A 241 -1.82 -3.85 10.83
CA VAL A 241 -2.15 -4.68 9.66
C VAL A 241 -1.95 -3.88 8.38
N PHE A 242 -1.40 -4.51 7.36
CA PHE A 242 -1.10 -3.94 6.05
C PHE A 242 -1.69 -4.85 4.98
N MET A 243 -2.47 -4.30 4.05
CA MET A 243 -3.07 -5.08 2.95
C MET A 243 -3.36 -4.18 1.75
N HIS A 244 -3.61 -4.75 0.58
CA HIS A 244 -3.89 -3.93 -0.61
C HIS A 244 -5.32 -3.35 -0.64
N HIS A 245 -6.32 -4.23 -0.60
CA HIS A 245 -7.75 -3.89 -0.64
C HIS A 245 -8.23 -3.18 0.64
N ASN A 246 -9.28 -2.37 0.54
CA ASN A 246 -9.76 -1.59 1.68
C ASN A 246 -10.61 -2.41 2.66
N LEU A 247 -10.62 -1.99 3.92
CA LEU A 247 -11.47 -2.50 4.99
C LEU A 247 -12.85 -1.84 4.99
N TYR A 248 -12.92 -0.57 4.63
CA TYR A 248 -14.13 0.24 4.57
C TYR A 248 -14.39 0.84 3.18
N THR A 249 -15.60 1.35 3.00
CA THR A 249 -15.96 2.15 1.84
C THR A 249 -15.48 3.59 2.02
N HIS A 250 -14.45 3.97 1.27
CA HIS A 250 -13.90 5.34 1.23
C HIS A 250 -14.60 6.24 0.19
N ASN A 251 -15.26 5.65 -0.80
CA ASN A 251 -16.11 6.40 -1.74
C ASN A 251 -17.44 5.67 -1.97
N ALA A 252 -18.56 6.39 -1.77
CA ALA A 252 -19.90 5.82 -1.90
C ALA A 252 -20.23 5.34 -3.32
N MET A 253 -19.57 5.90 -4.34
CA MET A 253 -19.79 5.59 -5.76
C MET A 253 -18.76 4.58 -6.29
N VAL A 254 -17.53 4.56 -5.73
CA VAL A 254 -16.41 3.74 -6.19
C VAL A 254 -15.93 2.84 -5.04
N ASN A 255 -16.54 1.66 -4.90
CA ASN A 255 -16.21 0.72 -3.83
C ASN A 255 -16.25 -0.76 -4.24
N ARG A 256 -17.03 -1.11 -5.26
CA ARG A 256 -17.14 -2.49 -5.74
C ARG A 256 -15.81 -2.94 -6.34
N GLY A 257 -15.25 -4.02 -5.79
CA GLY A 257 -13.92 -4.52 -6.15
C GLY A 257 -12.78 -3.81 -5.41
N TYR A 258 -13.03 -2.71 -4.71
CA TYR A 258 -12.00 -1.99 -3.94
C TYR A 258 -11.99 -2.41 -2.46
N VAL A 259 -13.18 -2.56 -1.88
CA VAL A 259 -13.35 -3.09 -0.52
C VAL A 259 -13.21 -4.61 -0.57
N LEU A 260 -12.45 -5.17 0.37
CA LEU A 260 -12.27 -6.60 0.55
C LEU A 260 -13.63 -7.31 0.66
N ASN A 261 -13.84 -8.38 -0.11
CA ASN A 261 -15.13 -9.09 -0.20
C ASN A 261 -15.62 -9.58 1.17
N ASN A 262 -14.70 -10.03 2.03
CA ASN A 262 -14.97 -10.48 3.38
C ASN A 262 -14.47 -9.49 4.46
N ALA A 263 -14.48 -8.18 4.15
CA ALA A 263 -14.18 -7.10 5.10
C ALA A 263 -14.99 -7.19 6.41
N PRO A 264 -16.31 -7.50 6.42
CA PRO A 264 -17.05 -7.64 7.68
C PRO A 264 -16.46 -8.70 8.63
N GLN A 265 -15.99 -9.83 8.10
CA GLN A 265 -15.36 -10.91 8.86
C GLN A 265 -14.00 -10.46 9.40
N LEU A 266 -13.21 -9.77 8.58
CA LEU A 266 -11.92 -9.21 8.99
C LEU A 266 -12.10 -8.16 10.09
N ARG A 267 -13.00 -7.18 9.91
CA ARG A 267 -13.30 -6.16 10.93
C ARG A 267 -13.62 -6.77 12.28
N LYS A 268 -14.54 -7.75 12.31
CA LYS A 268 -14.91 -8.46 13.54
C LYS A 268 -13.69 -9.09 14.23
N LEU A 269 -12.81 -9.73 13.45
CA LEU A 269 -11.58 -10.32 13.98
C LEU A 269 -10.62 -9.25 14.54
N LEU A 270 -10.37 -8.18 13.78
CA LEU A 270 -9.48 -7.10 14.17
C LEU A 270 -9.96 -6.39 15.45
N THR A 271 -11.26 -6.11 15.56
CA THR A 271 -11.89 -5.56 16.76
C THR A 271 -11.72 -6.48 17.97
N GLN A 272 -11.94 -7.80 17.81
CA GLN A 272 -11.77 -8.78 18.90
C GLN A 272 -10.35 -8.74 19.50
N TYR A 273 -9.33 -8.48 18.67
CA TYR A 273 -7.93 -8.41 19.08
C TYR A 273 -7.41 -6.99 19.29
N HIS A 274 -8.29 -5.98 19.28
CA HIS A 274 -7.97 -4.58 19.52
C HIS A 274 -6.85 -4.06 18.60
N VAL A 275 -6.93 -4.42 17.31
CA VAL A 275 -6.06 -3.85 16.28
C VAL A 275 -6.47 -2.39 16.09
N PRO A 276 -5.56 -1.41 16.27
CA PRO A 276 -5.93 0.00 16.22
C PRO A 276 -5.96 0.55 14.79
N VAL A 277 -5.12 0.02 13.89
CA VAL A 277 -4.91 0.58 12.55
C VAL A 277 -4.73 -0.52 11.51
N VAL A 278 -5.36 -0.32 10.36
CA VAL A 278 -5.09 -1.00 9.09
C VAL A 278 -4.55 0.00 8.08
N PHE A 279 -3.47 -0.34 7.39
CA PHE A 279 -2.94 0.41 6.26
C PHE A 279 -3.34 -0.29 4.95
N SER A 280 -3.92 0.45 4.02
CA SER A 280 -4.30 -0.07 2.70
C SER A 280 -4.02 0.89 1.54
N GLY A 281 -4.45 0.51 0.33
CA GLY A 281 -4.22 1.27 -0.90
C GLY A 281 -5.35 1.07 -1.91
N HIS A 282 -5.01 0.71 -3.16
CA HIS A 282 -5.92 0.23 -4.22
C HIS A 282 -6.83 1.30 -4.86
N ILE A 283 -7.52 2.11 -4.05
CA ILE A 283 -8.34 3.22 -4.58
C ILE A 283 -7.52 4.41 -5.07
N HIS A 284 -6.21 4.41 -4.80
CA HIS A 284 -5.24 5.45 -5.11
C HIS A 284 -5.48 6.82 -4.45
N ALA A 285 -6.64 7.06 -3.83
CA ALA A 285 -6.92 8.28 -3.09
C ALA A 285 -6.36 8.20 -1.67
N GLN A 286 -5.78 9.31 -1.19
CA GLN A 286 -5.42 9.47 0.20
C GLN A 286 -6.70 9.71 1.01
N ASP A 287 -7.09 8.76 1.86
CA ASP A 287 -8.30 8.86 2.68
C ASP A 287 -8.13 8.06 3.98
N ILE A 288 -8.65 8.57 5.09
CA ILE A 288 -8.55 7.94 6.40
C ILE A 288 -9.94 7.82 7.00
N LYS A 289 -10.29 6.60 7.42
CA LYS A 289 -11.65 6.31 7.88
C LYS A 289 -11.70 5.66 9.26
N SER A 290 -12.62 6.12 10.08
CA SER A 290 -12.97 5.47 11.33
C SER A 290 -13.89 4.27 11.08
N GLY A 291 -13.75 3.23 11.90
CA GLY A 291 -14.78 2.20 11.98
C GLY A 291 -16.09 2.72 12.56
N SER A 292 -17.15 1.91 12.50
CA SER A 292 -18.48 2.28 13.00
C SER A 292 -18.54 2.41 14.53
N THR A 293 -17.53 1.89 15.24
CA THR A 293 -17.39 2.00 16.69
C THR A 293 -15.94 2.36 17.04
N ALA A 294 -15.71 2.95 18.21
CA ALA A 294 -14.36 3.28 18.67
C ALA A 294 -13.44 2.05 18.89
N ALA A 295 -14.01 0.84 18.94
CA ALA A 295 -13.25 -0.41 19.06
C ALA A 295 -12.82 -1.00 17.70
N GLU A 296 -13.42 -0.54 16.59
CA GLU A 296 -12.99 -0.91 15.25
C GLU A 296 -11.71 -0.16 14.86
N PRO A 297 -10.81 -0.79 14.07
CA PRO A 297 -9.59 -0.13 13.63
C PRO A 297 -9.90 1.10 12.77
N VAL A 298 -9.04 2.11 12.86
CA VAL A 298 -8.95 3.16 11.84
C VAL A 298 -8.28 2.55 10.61
N GLU A 299 -8.80 2.86 9.42
CA GLU A 299 -8.11 2.54 8.16
C GLU A 299 -7.42 3.79 7.63
N ILE A 300 -6.13 3.67 7.33
CA ILE A 300 -5.34 4.67 6.62
C ILE A 300 -5.09 4.14 5.21
N VAL A 301 -5.69 4.78 4.21
CA VAL A 301 -5.40 4.50 2.80
C VAL A 301 -4.32 5.46 2.33
N ASP A 302 -3.18 4.92 1.92
CA ASP A 302 -2.15 5.71 1.28
C ASP A 302 -2.51 5.94 -0.20
N GLY A 303 -2.63 7.21 -0.58
CA GLY A 303 -2.80 7.57 -1.99
C GLY A 303 -1.63 7.08 -2.84
N ALA A 304 -1.90 6.74 -4.11
CA ALA A 304 -0.92 6.02 -4.93
C ALA A 304 0.37 6.80 -5.14
N PHE A 305 1.52 6.15 -4.94
CA PHE A 305 2.83 6.75 -5.14
C PHE A 305 3.10 7.10 -6.61
N SER A 306 2.40 6.45 -7.54
CA SER A 306 2.49 6.70 -8.98
C SER A 306 1.69 7.91 -9.47
N ILE A 307 0.78 8.49 -8.69
CA ILE A 307 -0.02 9.66 -9.08
C ILE A 307 0.37 10.88 -8.23
N SER A 308 -0.24 12.05 -8.47
CA SER A 308 -0.07 13.22 -7.60
C SER A 308 -0.45 12.91 -6.13
N PRO A 309 0.40 13.24 -5.13
CA PRO A 309 1.65 13.99 -5.19
C PRO A 309 2.92 13.10 -5.12
N ALA A 310 2.82 11.83 -5.51
CA ALA A 310 3.84 10.80 -5.40
C ALA A 310 4.37 10.72 -3.98
N GLY A 311 3.53 10.29 -3.05
CA GLY A 311 3.89 10.38 -1.66
C GLY A 311 3.54 9.16 -0.84
N TYR A 312 3.93 9.27 0.42
CA TYR A 312 4.00 8.18 1.37
C TYR A 312 3.63 8.72 2.76
N GLY A 313 3.13 7.84 3.62
CA GLY A 313 2.96 8.09 5.04
C GLY A 313 4.26 7.91 5.81
N VAL A 314 4.55 8.83 6.72
CA VAL A 314 5.55 8.63 7.77
C VAL A 314 4.83 8.28 9.04
N VAL A 315 5.14 7.12 9.60
CA VAL A 315 4.55 6.64 10.85
C VAL A 315 5.59 6.64 11.95
N GLN A 316 5.31 7.32 13.05
CA GLN A 316 6.07 7.24 14.29
C GLN A 316 5.25 6.54 15.36
N LEU A 317 5.89 5.61 16.05
CA LEU A 317 5.27 4.90 17.16
C LEU A 317 5.90 5.34 18.48
N THR A 318 5.10 5.32 19.54
CA THR A 318 5.54 5.19 20.94
C THR A 318 4.97 3.87 21.48
N PRO A 319 5.20 3.45 22.73
CA PRO A 319 4.60 2.21 23.22
C PRO A 319 3.06 2.14 23.22
N ASN A 320 2.36 3.28 23.08
CA ASN A 320 0.91 3.39 23.22
C ASN A 320 0.24 4.32 22.19
N GLN A 321 0.98 4.85 21.22
CA GLN A 321 0.46 5.80 20.25
C GLN A 321 1.14 5.62 18.89
N LEU A 322 0.36 5.85 17.85
CA LEU A 322 0.80 6.00 16.47
C LEU A 322 0.53 7.43 16.03
N THR A 323 1.52 8.07 15.43
CA THR A 323 1.36 9.30 14.65
C THR A 323 1.62 8.99 13.19
N TYR A 324 0.77 9.50 12.30
CA TYR A 324 0.91 9.40 10.86
C TYR A 324 0.92 10.80 10.26
N ASP A 325 1.89 11.04 9.37
CA ASP A 325 2.04 12.28 8.61
C ASP A 325 2.24 11.96 7.14
N ARG A 326 1.40 12.54 6.28
CA ARG A 326 1.49 12.37 4.83
C ARG A 326 2.59 13.26 4.24
N GLN A 327 3.50 12.69 3.45
CA GLN A 327 4.61 13.43 2.80
C GLN A 327 4.69 13.18 1.29
N ALA A 328 4.97 14.23 0.52
CA ALA A 328 5.23 14.12 -0.92
C ALA A 328 6.74 14.01 -1.18
N VAL A 329 7.15 13.15 -2.12
CA VAL A 329 8.56 12.97 -2.45
C VAL A 329 9.14 14.23 -3.10
N ASN A 330 10.36 14.60 -2.71
CA ASN A 330 11.12 15.67 -3.35
C ASN A 330 12.23 15.08 -4.22
N VAL A 331 12.06 15.17 -5.54
CA VAL A 331 13.04 14.63 -6.49
C VAL A 331 14.28 15.49 -6.68
N ARG A 332 14.25 16.78 -6.29
CA ARG A 332 15.33 17.75 -6.58
C ARG A 332 16.71 17.32 -6.04
N PRO A 333 16.84 16.80 -4.80
CA PRO A 333 18.13 16.39 -4.25
C PRO A 333 18.83 15.27 -5.04
N VAL A 334 18.08 14.48 -5.81
CA VAL A 334 18.62 13.31 -6.53
C VAL A 334 18.72 13.51 -8.04
N LEU A 335 18.48 14.71 -8.55
CA LEU A 335 18.59 15.00 -9.98
C LEU A 335 20.05 15.04 -10.44
N THR A 336 20.36 14.29 -11.49
CA THR A 336 21.64 14.43 -12.21
C THR A 336 21.73 15.78 -12.91
N ALA A 337 22.94 16.20 -13.33
CA ALA A 337 23.13 17.45 -14.07
C ALA A 337 22.20 17.55 -15.30
N LYS A 338 22.09 16.47 -16.09
CA LYS A 338 21.15 16.41 -17.22
C LYS A 338 19.69 16.57 -16.79
N GLN A 339 19.28 15.91 -15.70
CA GLN A 339 17.89 15.96 -15.22
C GLN A 339 17.49 17.32 -14.64
N LYS A 340 18.45 18.12 -14.15
CA LYS A 340 18.18 19.49 -13.70
C LYS A 340 17.73 20.42 -14.84
N HIS A 341 17.98 20.06 -16.09
CA HIS A 341 17.48 20.80 -17.26
C HIS A 341 16.08 20.34 -17.71
N ASN A 342 15.51 19.29 -17.10
CA ASN A 342 14.15 18.85 -17.40
C ASN A 342 13.15 19.65 -16.54
N PRO A 343 12.24 20.44 -17.16
CA PRO A 343 11.30 21.27 -16.42
C PRO A 343 10.30 20.47 -15.59
N ASP A 344 9.87 19.30 -16.07
CA ASP A 344 8.95 18.43 -15.32
C ASP A 344 9.61 17.95 -14.03
N LEU A 345 10.86 17.47 -14.09
CA LEU A 345 11.59 17.02 -12.89
C LEU A 345 11.93 18.18 -11.94
N MET A 346 12.18 19.38 -12.46
CA MET A 346 12.42 20.57 -11.64
C MET A 346 11.15 21.08 -10.94
N HIS A 347 9.99 20.83 -11.53
CA HIS A 347 8.66 21.20 -11.03
C HIS A 347 7.76 19.97 -10.85
N TYR A 348 8.31 18.91 -10.27
CA TYR A 348 7.71 17.57 -10.29
C TYR A 348 6.27 17.51 -9.76
N GLN A 349 5.97 18.21 -8.66
CA GLN A 349 4.61 18.26 -8.11
C GLN A 349 3.62 18.96 -9.05
N ALA A 350 4.05 20.00 -9.77
CA ALA A 350 3.22 20.66 -10.78
C ALA A 350 3.01 19.76 -12.01
N TYR A 351 4.05 19.01 -12.42
CA TYR A 351 3.93 18.00 -13.47
C TYR A 351 2.92 16.91 -13.09
N LEU A 352 3.00 16.34 -11.88
CA LEU A 352 2.07 15.30 -11.43
C LEU A 352 0.62 15.83 -11.36
N LYS A 353 0.41 17.04 -10.83
CA LYS A 353 -0.92 17.66 -10.82
C LYS A 353 -1.45 17.84 -12.23
N LYS A 354 -0.62 18.33 -13.17
CA LYS A 354 -1.01 18.47 -14.58
C LYS A 354 -1.40 17.12 -15.19
N LEU A 355 -0.59 16.08 -14.97
CA LEU A 355 -0.86 14.74 -15.47
C LEU A 355 -2.19 14.18 -14.94
N PHE A 356 -2.44 14.37 -13.63
CA PHE A 356 -3.69 13.97 -12.99
C PHE A 356 -4.90 14.69 -13.60
N LEU A 357 -4.82 16.03 -13.72
CA LEU A 357 -5.92 16.85 -14.25
C LEU A 357 -6.22 16.48 -15.71
N GLN A 358 -5.22 16.31 -16.56
CA GLN A 358 -5.41 15.90 -17.96
C GLN A 358 -6.19 14.59 -18.10
N ASN A 359 -6.00 13.64 -17.17
CA ASN A 359 -6.76 12.40 -17.14
C ASN A 359 -8.19 12.60 -16.59
N GLY A 360 -8.36 13.37 -15.51
CA GLY A 360 -9.67 13.66 -14.91
C GLY A 360 -10.58 14.50 -15.82
N GLU A 361 -10.00 15.43 -16.58
CA GLU A 361 -10.71 16.26 -17.54
C GLU A 361 -11.37 15.42 -18.65
N ALA A 362 -10.73 14.35 -19.12
CA ALA A 362 -11.31 13.46 -20.13
C ALA A 362 -12.58 12.74 -19.65
N LEU A 363 -12.64 12.36 -18.36
CA LEU A 363 -13.83 11.74 -17.74
C LEU A 363 -14.96 12.76 -17.56
N ALA A 364 -14.62 13.98 -17.13
CA ALA A 364 -15.56 15.09 -16.97
C ALA A 364 -16.17 15.51 -18.32
N VAL A 365 -15.32 15.64 -19.34
CA VAL A 365 -15.68 15.94 -20.73
C VAL A 365 -16.72 14.96 -21.24
N ASN A 366 -16.47 13.65 -21.15
CA ASN A 366 -17.43 12.66 -21.64
C ASN A 366 -18.80 12.73 -20.94
N SER A 367 -18.83 13.19 -19.68
CA SER A 367 -20.07 13.31 -18.89
C SER A 367 -20.84 14.61 -19.14
N LEU A 368 -20.15 15.69 -19.55
CA LEU A 368 -20.73 17.03 -19.74
C LEU A 368 -21.10 17.35 -21.19
N PHE A 369 -20.57 16.62 -22.17
CA PHE A 369 -20.76 16.92 -23.59
C PHE A 369 -22.20 16.76 -24.08
N ASP A 370 -23.01 15.92 -23.43
CA ASP A 370 -24.39 15.61 -23.86
C ASP A 370 -25.44 16.63 -23.41
N HIS A 371 -25.06 17.69 -22.69
CA HIS A 371 -26.00 18.56 -21.98
C HIS A 371 -26.28 19.95 -22.60
N GLN A 372 -26.09 20.12 -23.92
CA GLN A 372 -26.40 21.37 -24.66
C GLN A 372 -25.91 22.68 -23.99
N MET A 373 -24.78 22.62 -23.28
CA MET A 373 -24.20 23.76 -22.56
C MET A 373 -23.12 24.48 -23.37
N SER A 374 -22.99 25.80 -23.16
CA SER A 374 -21.96 26.62 -23.81
C SER A 374 -20.55 26.15 -23.43
N GLU A 375 -19.60 26.34 -24.34
CA GLU A 375 -18.20 25.95 -24.16
C GLU A 375 -17.61 26.50 -22.85
N ARG A 376 -17.82 27.79 -22.57
CA ARG A 376 -17.36 28.44 -21.34
C ARG A 376 -17.92 27.80 -20.06
N LYS A 377 -19.20 27.39 -20.04
CA LYS A 377 -19.79 26.70 -18.89
C LYS A 377 -19.20 25.30 -18.73
N ARG A 378 -19.03 24.59 -19.85
CA ARG A 378 -18.42 23.25 -19.87
C ARG A 378 -17.01 23.26 -19.34
N GLU A 379 -16.18 24.21 -19.78
CA GLU A 379 -14.81 24.37 -19.28
C GLU A 379 -14.77 24.65 -17.77
N ALA A 380 -15.72 25.45 -17.26
CA ALA A 380 -15.80 25.75 -15.83
C ALA A 380 -16.13 24.50 -15.00
N GLY A 381 -17.07 23.67 -15.47
CA GLY A 381 -17.40 22.37 -14.85
C GLY A 381 -16.22 21.40 -14.89
N VAL A 382 -15.64 21.18 -16.07
CA VAL A 382 -14.46 20.31 -16.25
C VAL A 382 -13.31 20.69 -15.31
N LYS A 383 -12.96 21.98 -15.22
CA LYS A 383 -11.91 22.46 -14.32
C LYS A 383 -12.27 22.26 -12.84
N PHE A 384 -13.53 22.50 -12.48
CA PHE A 384 -14.00 22.34 -11.12
C PHE A 384 -13.97 20.87 -10.68
N LEU A 385 -14.54 19.96 -11.48
CA LEU A 385 -14.52 18.53 -11.19
C LEU A 385 -13.09 17.98 -11.15
N GLY A 386 -12.22 18.40 -12.06
CA GLY A 386 -10.81 18.02 -12.06
C GLY A 386 -10.09 18.42 -10.77
N GLU A 387 -10.25 19.67 -10.33
CA GLU A 387 -9.66 20.15 -9.08
C GLU A 387 -10.27 19.47 -7.85
N LEU A 388 -11.59 19.23 -7.84
CA LEU A 388 -12.26 18.53 -6.76
C LEU A 388 -11.75 17.09 -6.62
N ASN A 389 -11.61 16.39 -7.75
CA ASN A 389 -11.06 15.04 -7.79
C ASN A 389 -9.61 15.02 -7.34
N TRP A 390 -8.79 15.99 -7.78
CA TRP A 390 -7.40 16.10 -7.34
C TRP A 390 -7.31 16.32 -5.83
N ARG A 391 -8.19 17.15 -5.26
CA ARG A 391 -8.24 17.37 -3.80
C ARG A 391 -8.54 16.09 -3.04
N PHE A 392 -9.56 15.33 -3.45
CA PHE A 392 -9.88 14.03 -2.84
C PHE A 392 -8.74 13.03 -2.97
N PHE A 393 -8.16 12.86 -4.16
CA PHE A 393 -7.05 11.91 -4.34
C PHE A 393 -5.79 12.29 -3.55
N THR A 394 -5.65 13.56 -3.19
CA THR A 394 -4.53 14.06 -2.37
C THR A 394 -4.87 14.23 -0.90
N GLY A 395 -6.10 13.91 -0.44
CA GLY A 395 -6.55 14.05 0.95
C GLY A 395 -6.72 15.50 1.41
N GLN A 396 -6.99 16.42 0.48
CA GLN A 396 -7.17 17.86 0.72
C GLN A 396 -8.65 18.27 0.77
N ASP A 397 -9.50 17.38 1.27
CA ASP A 397 -10.95 17.53 1.38
C ASP A 397 -11.48 17.56 2.81
N ASP A 398 -10.64 17.41 3.84
CA ASP A 398 -10.93 17.90 5.21
C ASP A 398 -10.93 19.45 5.23
N ILE A 399 -12.04 20.03 4.80
CA ILE A 399 -12.23 21.49 4.71
C ILE A 399 -13.38 21.98 5.60
N SER A 400 -13.24 23.22 6.07
CA SER A 400 -14.29 23.86 6.86
C SER A 400 -15.60 24.07 6.07
N ASN A 401 -16.72 24.16 6.79
CA ASN A 401 -18.03 24.47 6.18
C ASN A 401 -18.02 25.78 5.37
N ALA A 402 -17.24 26.77 5.80
CA ALA A 402 -17.08 28.03 5.07
C ALA A 402 -16.32 27.85 3.75
N ALA A 403 -15.26 27.03 3.73
CA ALA A 403 -14.55 26.68 2.50
C ALA A 403 -15.45 25.87 1.55
N ALA A 404 -16.23 24.92 2.07
CA ALA A 404 -17.17 24.16 1.28
C ALA A 404 -18.28 25.06 0.68
N ALA A 405 -18.77 26.06 1.42
CA ALA A 405 -19.71 27.04 0.90
C ALA A 405 -19.12 27.88 -0.25
N LYS A 406 -17.83 28.25 -0.17
CA LYS A 406 -17.14 28.94 -1.27
C LYS A 406 -17.07 28.08 -2.53
N LEU A 407 -16.81 26.77 -2.42
CA LEU A 407 -16.83 25.85 -3.56
C LEU A 407 -18.21 25.79 -4.22
N ARG A 408 -19.27 25.67 -3.40
CA ARG A 408 -20.67 25.65 -3.88
C ARG A 408 -21.09 26.93 -4.60
N ALA A 409 -20.45 28.06 -4.29
CA ALA A 409 -20.71 29.34 -4.95
C ALA A 409 -20.01 29.50 -6.30
N THR A 410 -19.11 28.58 -6.69
CA THR A 410 -18.39 28.68 -7.97
C THR A 410 -19.28 28.36 -9.15
N THR A 411 -18.99 28.97 -10.31
CA THR A 411 -19.68 28.64 -11.57
C THR A 411 -19.52 27.17 -11.96
N GLY A 412 -18.34 26.58 -11.72
CA GLY A 412 -18.08 25.18 -12.03
C GLY A 412 -18.97 24.23 -11.22
N TYR A 413 -19.10 24.46 -9.91
CA TYR A 413 -20.05 23.71 -9.07
C TYR A 413 -21.47 23.81 -9.62
N GLN A 414 -21.95 25.02 -9.93
CA GLN A 414 -23.32 25.23 -10.44
C GLN A 414 -23.59 24.52 -11.77
N VAL A 415 -22.57 24.34 -12.61
CA VAL A 415 -22.66 23.59 -13.87
C VAL A 415 -22.74 22.10 -13.57
N ASP A 416 -21.82 21.58 -12.78
CA ASP A 416 -21.72 20.15 -12.51
C ASP A 416 -22.88 19.62 -11.64
N ASP A 417 -23.42 20.45 -10.75
CA ASP A 417 -24.59 20.15 -9.90
C ASP A 417 -25.86 19.87 -10.71
N GLN A 418 -25.94 20.34 -11.95
CA GLN A 418 -27.07 20.09 -12.86
C GLN A 418 -27.05 18.68 -13.47
N VAL A 419 -25.90 18.00 -13.44
CA VAL A 419 -25.74 16.65 -13.99
C VAL A 419 -25.84 15.64 -12.84
N PRO A 420 -26.91 14.83 -12.73
CA PRO A 420 -27.17 14.02 -11.54
C PRO A 420 -26.06 13.02 -11.16
N SER A 421 -25.37 12.44 -12.14
CA SER A 421 -24.25 11.53 -11.90
C SER A 421 -23.05 12.27 -11.29
N ILE A 422 -22.71 13.43 -11.85
CA ILE A 422 -21.62 14.28 -11.37
C ILE A 422 -21.96 14.87 -10.00
N HIS A 423 -23.18 15.36 -9.79
CA HIS A 423 -23.67 15.83 -8.50
C HIS A 423 -23.46 14.80 -7.38
N ARG A 424 -23.88 13.55 -7.60
CA ARG A 424 -23.71 12.47 -6.62
C ARG A 424 -22.23 12.21 -6.32
N TYR A 425 -21.40 12.17 -7.35
CA TYR A 425 -19.97 11.95 -7.20
C TYR A 425 -19.30 13.11 -6.46
N MET A 426 -19.55 14.37 -6.86
CA MET A 426 -19.03 15.57 -6.17
C MET A 426 -19.39 15.58 -4.69
N LYS A 427 -20.64 15.27 -4.34
CA LYS A 427 -21.04 15.18 -2.93
C LYS A 427 -20.25 14.15 -2.14
N SER A 428 -19.77 13.08 -2.80
CA SER A 428 -18.98 12.04 -2.15
C SER A 428 -17.51 12.39 -1.92
N ILE A 429 -16.99 13.47 -2.53
CA ILE A 429 -15.56 13.82 -2.51
C ILE A 429 -15.25 15.28 -2.15
N MET A 430 -16.28 16.11 -1.92
CA MET A 430 -16.08 17.55 -1.78
C MET A 430 -15.57 17.97 -0.40
N GLN A 431 -16.02 17.25 0.63
CA GLN A 431 -15.75 17.55 2.02
C GLN A 431 -15.82 16.27 2.83
N ASP A 432 -14.67 15.77 3.29
CA ASP A 432 -14.64 14.74 4.32
C ASP A 432 -15.02 15.34 5.69
N LYS A 433 -15.67 14.52 6.50
CA LYS A 433 -16.13 14.84 7.85
C LYS A 433 -15.76 13.76 8.85
N ASP A 434 -15.02 12.72 8.45
CA ASP A 434 -14.58 11.66 9.35
C ASP A 434 -13.25 12.04 9.98
N ARG A 435 -12.19 12.18 9.18
CA ARG A 435 -10.83 12.36 9.68
C ARG A 435 -9.99 13.24 8.76
N ASN A 436 -8.92 13.80 9.32
CA ASN A 436 -7.92 14.50 8.53
C ASN A 436 -7.03 13.51 7.75
N ASP A 437 -7.07 13.50 6.43
CA ASP A 437 -6.35 12.47 5.65
C ASP A 437 -4.83 12.63 5.61
N LEU A 438 -4.31 13.76 6.11
CA LEU A 438 -2.89 14.12 6.03
C LEU A 438 -2.15 13.96 7.35
N HIS A 439 -2.86 14.01 8.48
CA HIS A 439 -2.29 13.88 9.81
C HIS A 439 -3.21 13.12 10.77
N GLN A 440 -2.66 12.15 11.48
CA GLN A 440 -3.40 11.37 12.47
C GLN A 440 -2.59 11.10 13.74
N VAL A 441 -3.30 11.06 14.86
CA VAL A 441 -2.80 10.58 16.14
C VAL A 441 -3.78 9.55 16.68
N ILE A 442 -3.31 8.31 16.84
CA ILE A 442 -4.15 7.14 17.16
C ILE A 442 -3.57 6.43 18.39
N PRO A 443 -4.34 6.30 19.49
CA PRO A 443 -3.97 5.44 20.61
C PRO A 443 -3.89 3.97 20.18
N THR A 444 -2.89 3.23 20.64
CA THR A 444 -2.67 1.83 20.24
C THR A 444 -2.73 0.84 21.39
N LYS A 445 -3.01 1.30 22.61
CA LYS A 445 -3.18 0.51 23.83
C LYS A 445 -4.24 1.10 24.73
#